data_AF-A0A744KC05-F1
#
_entry.id   AF-A0A744KC05-F1
#
_cell.length_a   1.000
_cell.length_b   1.000
_cell.length_c   1.000
_cell.angle_alpha   90.00
_cell.angle_beta   90.00
_cell.angle_gamma   90.00
#
_symmetry.space_group_name_H-M   'P 1'
#
loop_
_entity.id
_entity.type
_entity.pdbx_description
1 polymer ?
#
loop_
_entity_poly.entity_id
_entity_poly.type
_entity_poly.pdbx_seq_one_letter_code
_entity_poly.pdbx_strand_id
1 'polypeptide(L)'
;MKTCWQVLGIEATTDTDAIRQAYQALLPSFHPETDPQGFKQLREAYEKALQGTTSPAITVVDEDPDTPWVNYLREIFGDLLADGERRFQPQAWQEFIQQINKLSISQVEKSRWWLCAIAMKTFPISYSCLKLLSDRLAWEQGSDNRDVDAEE
;
A
#
# COMPACT_ATOMS: atom_id res chain seq x y z
N MET A 1 -18.65 -27.58 7.02
CA MET A 1 -18.08 -26.23 6.85
C MET A 1 -16.57 -26.37 6.91
N LYS A 2 -15.83 -25.92 5.90
CA LYS A 2 -14.36 -25.93 5.96
C LYS A 2 -13.92 -24.77 6.87
N THR A 3 -13.10 -25.06 7.87
CA THR A 3 -12.51 -24.01 8.71
C THR A 3 -11.39 -23.30 7.96
N CYS A 4 -11.08 -22.07 8.34
CA CYS A 4 -10.03 -21.25 7.74
C CYS A 4 -8.68 -21.98 7.71
N TRP A 5 -8.40 -22.72 8.78
CA TRP A 5 -7.24 -23.61 8.96
C TRP A 5 -7.20 -24.73 7.92
N GLN A 6 -8.33 -25.37 7.62
CA GLN A 6 -8.41 -26.40 6.58
C GLN A 6 -8.24 -25.85 5.16
N VAL A 7 -8.60 -24.59 4.93
CA VAL A 7 -8.39 -23.93 3.63
C VAL A 7 -6.92 -23.54 3.46
N LEU A 8 -6.26 -23.07 4.52
CA LEU A 8 -4.83 -22.77 4.55
C LEU A 8 -3.95 -24.02 4.66
N GLY A 9 -4.51 -25.19 4.99
CA GLY A 9 -3.77 -26.44 5.14
C GLY A 9 -2.86 -26.49 6.37
N ILE A 10 -3.14 -25.67 7.39
CA ILE A 10 -2.36 -25.59 8.63
C ILE A 10 -3.24 -25.85 9.85
N GLU A 11 -2.61 -26.13 10.98
CA GLU A 11 -3.30 -26.24 12.27
C GLU A 11 -3.72 -24.88 12.81
N ALA A 12 -4.70 -24.87 13.72
CA ALA A 12 -5.16 -23.65 14.37
C ALA A 12 -4.02 -23.04 15.21
N THR A 13 -3.48 -21.91 14.75
CA THR A 13 -2.32 -21.26 15.36
C THR A 13 -2.59 -19.78 15.58
N THR A 14 -1.98 -19.21 16.61
CA THR A 14 -1.96 -17.76 16.81
C THR A 14 -0.73 -17.09 16.18
N ASP A 15 0.13 -17.89 15.55
CA ASP A 15 1.34 -17.43 14.90
C ASP A 15 1.03 -16.85 13.51
N THR A 16 1.19 -15.52 13.38
CA THR A 16 0.87 -14.79 12.15
C THR A 16 1.83 -15.11 11.01
N ASP A 17 3.06 -15.53 11.31
CA ASP A 17 4.05 -15.89 10.30
C ASP A 17 3.74 -17.24 9.67
N ALA A 18 3.36 -18.23 10.48
CA ALA A 18 2.87 -19.53 10.02
C ALA A 18 1.63 -19.39 9.11
N ILE A 19 0.70 -18.50 9.46
CA ILE A 19 -0.50 -18.20 8.66
C ILE A 19 -0.10 -17.59 7.31
N ARG A 20 0.83 -16.63 7.29
CA ARG A 20 1.31 -15.97 6.08
C ARG A 20 2.10 -16.92 5.18
N GLN A 21 2.94 -17.78 5.73
CA GLN A 21 3.68 -18.77 4.95
C GLN A 21 2.73 -19.77 4.27
N ALA A 22 1.70 -20.24 4.97
CA ALA A 22 0.71 -21.14 4.40
C ALA A 22 -0.04 -20.50 3.22
N TYR A 23 -0.43 -19.23 3.36
CA TYR A 23 -1.07 -18.46 2.29
C TYR A 23 -0.15 -18.32 1.06
N GLN A 24 1.14 -17.98 1.25
CA GLN A 24 2.13 -17.87 0.18
C GLN A 24 2.41 -19.19 -0.53
N ALA A 25 2.39 -20.32 0.18
CA ALA A 25 2.55 -21.63 -0.43
C ALA A 25 1.37 -22.01 -1.35
N LEU A 26 0.18 -21.46 -1.09
CA LEU A 26 -1.05 -21.75 -1.83
C LEU A 26 -1.32 -20.77 -2.98
N LEU A 27 -0.80 -19.54 -2.90
CA LEU A 27 -0.83 -18.53 -3.98
C LEU A 27 -0.52 -19.07 -5.39
N PRO A 28 0.56 -19.86 -5.63
CA PRO A 28 0.85 -20.41 -6.96
C PRO A 28 -0.12 -21.51 -7.42
N SER A 29 -0.93 -22.09 -6.52
CA SER A 29 -1.98 -23.05 -6.90
C SER A 29 -3.31 -22.38 -7.22
N PHE A 30 -3.52 -21.14 -6.76
CA PHE A 30 -4.76 -20.38 -6.91
C PHE A 30 -4.52 -19.09 -7.69
N HIS A 31 -4.24 -19.23 -8.99
CA HIS A 31 -4.08 -18.08 -9.88
C HIS A 31 -5.43 -17.40 -10.17
N PRO A 32 -5.54 -16.06 -10.08
CA PRO A 32 -6.80 -15.34 -10.30
C PRO A 32 -7.35 -15.49 -11.74
N GLU A 33 -6.47 -15.82 -12.70
CA GLU A 33 -6.84 -16.08 -14.10
C GLU A 33 -7.41 -17.49 -14.32
N THR A 34 -7.09 -18.46 -13.46
CA THR A 34 -7.47 -19.87 -13.65
C THR A 34 -8.58 -20.30 -12.69
N ASP A 35 -8.57 -19.80 -11.45
CA ASP A 35 -9.60 -20.14 -10.47
C ASP A 35 -9.91 -18.94 -9.53
N PRO A 36 -10.76 -17.99 -9.98
CA PRO A 36 -11.11 -16.81 -9.19
C PRO A 36 -11.89 -17.15 -7.91
N GLN A 37 -12.64 -18.27 -7.90
CA GLN A 37 -13.39 -18.72 -6.72
C GLN A 37 -12.48 -19.31 -5.63
N GLY A 38 -11.43 -20.02 -6.00
CA GLY A 38 -10.45 -20.61 -5.09
C GLY A 38 -9.54 -19.56 -4.48
N PHE A 39 -9.10 -18.57 -5.27
CA PHE A 39 -8.37 -17.41 -4.75
C PHE A 39 -9.20 -16.64 -3.71
N LYS A 40 -10.50 -16.40 -3.98
CA LYS A 40 -11.40 -15.74 -3.03
C LYS A 40 -11.57 -16.52 -1.72
N GLN A 41 -11.68 -17.85 -1.80
CA GLN A 41 -11.78 -18.71 -0.61
C GLN A 41 -10.48 -18.72 0.21
N LEU A 42 -9.32 -18.77 -0.47
CA LEU A 42 -8.01 -18.71 0.17
C LEU A 42 -7.82 -17.39 0.94
N ARG A 43 -8.19 -16.28 0.31
CA ARG A 43 -8.13 -14.94 0.91
C ARG A 43 -9.05 -14.84 2.14
N GLU A 44 -10.30 -15.28 2.03
CA GLU A 44 -11.26 -15.23 3.15
C GLU A 44 -10.77 -16.06 4.35
N ALA A 45 -10.15 -17.21 4.09
CA ALA A 45 -9.58 -18.06 5.14
C ALA A 45 -8.38 -17.39 5.83
N TYR A 46 -7.48 -16.76 5.07
CA TYR A 46 -6.37 -15.97 5.62
C TYR A 46 -6.87 -14.82 6.50
N GLU A 47 -7.85 -14.04 6.02
CA GLU A 47 -8.43 -12.92 6.76
C GLU A 47 -9.08 -13.38 8.08
N LYS A 48 -9.86 -14.47 8.05
CA LYS A 48 -10.47 -15.02 9.25
C LYS A 48 -9.45 -15.59 10.23
N ALA A 49 -8.36 -16.21 9.75
CA ALA A 49 -7.28 -16.69 10.61
C ALA A 49 -6.59 -15.52 11.33
N LEU A 50 -6.33 -14.42 10.62
CA LEU A 50 -5.76 -13.20 11.21
C LEU A 50 -6.70 -12.50 12.19
N GLN A 51 -7.99 -12.39 11.88
CA GLN A 51 -8.98 -11.78 12.77
C GLN A 51 -9.06 -12.49 14.14
N GLY A 52 -8.77 -13.79 14.20
CA GLY A 52 -8.70 -14.52 15.47
C GLY A 52 -7.47 -14.16 16.32
N THR A 53 -6.43 -13.61 15.71
CA THR A 53 -5.14 -13.30 16.36
C THR A 53 -4.96 -11.82 16.71
N THR A 54 -5.64 -10.91 16.00
CA THR A 54 -5.55 -9.47 16.26
C THR A 54 -6.92 -8.87 16.52
N SER A 55 -7.03 -8.16 17.64
CA SER A 55 -8.17 -7.31 17.99
C SER A 55 -8.54 -6.36 16.83
N PRO A 56 -9.83 -5.98 16.69
CA PRO A 56 -10.33 -5.30 15.49
C PRO A 56 -9.86 -3.84 15.45
N ALA A 57 -8.71 -3.60 14.82
CA ALA A 57 -8.35 -2.26 14.38
C ALA A 57 -7.51 -2.36 13.10
N ILE A 58 -8.13 -1.88 12.02
CA ILE A 58 -7.52 -1.46 10.77
C ILE A 58 -7.37 -2.60 9.74
N THR A 59 -8.32 -2.58 8.81
CA THR A 59 -8.22 -3.10 7.45
C THR A 59 -7.01 -2.46 6.74
N VAL A 60 -5.83 -3.06 6.87
CA VAL A 60 -4.72 -2.77 5.95
C VAL A 60 -4.92 -3.63 4.71
N VAL A 61 -5.48 -2.94 3.70
CA VAL A 61 -5.23 -3.12 2.27
C VAL A 61 -4.16 -4.15 1.96
N ASP A 62 -4.56 -5.24 1.29
CA ASP A 62 -3.84 -5.89 0.19
C ASP A 62 -2.33 -5.57 0.11
N GLU A 63 -1.55 -6.03 1.08
CA GLU A 63 -0.09 -6.08 0.94
C GLU A 63 0.24 -7.40 0.26
N ASP A 64 -0.01 -7.44 -1.05
CA ASP A 64 0.65 -8.37 -1.95
C ASP A 64 2.17 -8.17 -1.78
N PRO A 65 2.91 -9.18 -1.29
CA PRO A 65 4.32 -9.03 -0.92
C PRO A 65 5.25 -8.81 -2.12
N ASP A 66 4.75 -8.90 -3.36
CA ASP A 66 5.54 -8.77 -4.58
C ASP A 66 5.01 -7.68 -5.51
N THR A 67 5.05 -6.45 -5.03
CA THR A 67 5.00 -5.29 -5.90
C THR A 67 6.40 -4.65 -5.91
N PRO A 68 7.37 -5.16 -6.70
CA PRO A 68 8.77 -4.74 -6.64
C PRO A 68 8.96 -3.22 -6.81
N TRP A 69 8.05 -2.55 -7.52
CA TRP A 69 8.08 -1.10 -7.64
C TRP A 69 7.73 -0.35 -6.34
N VAL A 70 6.90 -0.91 -5.45
CA VAL A 70 6.59 -0.30 -4.13
C VAL A 70 7.80 -0.36 -3.23
N ASN A 71 8.50 -1.51 -3.19
CA ASN A 71 9.72 -1.67 -2.41
C ASN A 71 10.82 -0.74 -2.92
N TYR A 72 11.00 -0.64 -4.24
CA TYR A 72 11.91 0.31 -4.87
C TYR A 72 11.58 1.77 -4.52
N LEU A 73 10.31 2.15 -4.63
CA LEU A 73 9.85 3.50 -4.27
C LEU A 73 10.06 3.80 -2.77
N ARG A 74 9.86 2.80 -1.92
CA ARG A 74 10.08 2.88 -0.47
C ARG A 74 11.54 3.06 -0.12
N GLU A 75 12.44 2.35 -0.78
CA GLU A 75 13.87 2.50 -0.58
C GLU A 75 14.31 3.92 -0.96
N ILE A 76 13.93 4.40 -2.16
CA ILE A 76 14.34 5.74 -2.63
C ILE A 76 13.73 6.84 -1.78
N PHE A 77 12.43 6.76 -1.49
CA PHE A 77 11.77 7.77 -0.66
C PHE A 77 12.29 7.74 0.77
N GLY A 78 12.56 6.54 1.30
CA GLY A 78 13.18 6.34 2.60
C GLY A 78 14.58 6.94 2.67
N ASP A 79 15.43 6.75 1.66
CA ASP A 79 16.78 7.33 1.58
C ASP A 79 16.73 8.86 1.49
N LEU A 80 15.87 9.41 0.61
CA LEU A 80 15.60 10.84 0.49
C LEU A 80 15.18 11.45 1.83
N LEU A 81 14.32 10.73 2.55
CA LEU A 81 13.81 11.11 3.85
C LEU A 81 14.71 10.68 5.00
N ALA A 82 15.78 9.92 4.83
CA ALA A 82 16.74 9.61 5.90
C ALA A 82 17.82 10.68 5.96
N ASP A 83 18.17 11.21 4.80
CA ASP A 83 19.24 12.18 4.61
C ASP A 83 18.78 13.60 4.99
N GLY A 84 19.37 14.13 6.06
CA GLY A 84 18.98 15.40 6.65
C GLY A 84 19.15 16.61 5.73
N GLU A 85 20.03 16.52 4.72
CA GLU A 85 20.26 17.58 3.75
C GLU A 85 19.30 17.46 2.57
N ARG A 86 19.09 16.23 2.05
CA ARG A 86 18.19 15.98 0.91
C ARG A 86 16.73 16.30 1.20
N ARG A 87 16.28 16.17 2.45
CA ARG A 87 14.92 16.59 2.89
C ARG A 87 14.59 18.06 2.60
N PHE A 88 15.59 18.91 2.47
CA PHE A 88 15.43 20.34 2.19
C PHE A 88 15.87 20.74 0.78
N GLN A 89 16.40 19.80 -0.01
CA GLN A 89 16.89 20.07 -1.36
C GLN A 89 15.82 19.76 -2.41
N PRO A 90 15.31 20.77 -3.15
CA PRO A 90 14.28 20.55 -4.16
C PRO A 90 14.77 19.64 -5.30
N GLN A 91 16.07 19.65 -5.63
CA GLN A 91 16.64 18.80 -6.66
C GLN A 91 16.46 17.31 -6.34
N ALA A 92 16.69 16.90 -5.08
CA ALA A 92 16.55 15.51 -4.67
C ALA A 92 15.08 15.03 -4.78
N TRP A 93 14.12 15.90 -4.49
CA TRP A 93 12.69 15.62 -4.66
C TRP A 93 12.29 15.57 -6.14
N GLN A 94 12.90 16.38 -7.01
CA GLN A 94 12.69 16.30 -8.45
C GLN A 94 13.17 14.97 -9.03
N GLU A 95 14.34 14.48 -8.61
CA GLU A 95 14.84 13.14 -8.99
C GLU A 95 13.85 12.04 -8.60
N PHE A 96 13.31 12.12 -7.37
CA PHE A 96 12.27 11.19 -6.92
C PHE A 96 11.00 11.26 -7.77
N ILE A 97 10.53 12.47 -8.10
CA ILE A 97 9.40 12.69 -9.01
C ILE A 97 9.66 12.10 -10.39
N GLN A 98 10.89 12.15 -10.90
CA GLN A 98 11.24 11.49 -12.17
C GLN A 98 11.06 9.98 -12.10
N GLN A 99 11.33 9.35 -10.96
CA GLN A 99 11.06 7.91 -10.77
C GLN A 99 9.55 7.62 -10.74
N ILE A 100 8.76 8.49 -10.09
CA ILE A 100 7.28 8.39 -10.12
C ILE A 100 6.76 8.50 -11.56
N ASN A 101 7.30 9.42 -12.38
CA ASN A 101 6.87 9.60 -13.77
C ASN A 101 7.15 8.36 -14.66
N LYS A 102 8.05 7.45 -14.25
CA LYS A 102 8.28 6.18 -14.96
C LYS A 102 7.22 5.13 -14.64
N LEU A 103 6.43 5.33 -13.60
CA LEU A 103 5.37 4.42 -13.20
C LEU A 103 4.10 4.65 -14.03
N SER A 104 3.32 3.59 -14.20
CA SER A 104 2.00 3.69 -14.82
C SER A 104 1.02 4.45 -13.91
N ILE A 105 0.00 5.07 -14.51
CA ILE A 105 -1.03 5.85 -13.82
C ILE A 105 -1.61 5.10 -12.60
N SER A 106 -1.99 3.82 -12.77
CA SER A 106 -2.52 3.00 -11.67
C SER A 106 -1.54 2.78 -10.51
N GLN A 107 -0.23 2.76 -10.77
CA GLN A 107 0.79 2.64 -9.71
C GLN A 107 0.97 3.96 -8.97
N VAL A 108 0.94 5.08 -9.70
CA VAL A 108 0.96 6.43 -9.12
C VAL A 108 -0.24 6.61 -8.19
N GLU A 109 -1.45 6.25 -8.63
CA GLU A 109 -2.66 6.31 -7.82
C GLU A 109 -2.56 5.48 -6.54
N LYS A 110 -2.05 4.24 -6.63
CA LYS A 110 -1.82 3.37 -5.46
C LYS A 110 -0.80 3.98 -4.49
N SER A 111 0.26 4.60 -5.00
CA SER A 111 1.33 5.19 -4.18
C SER A 111 0.98 6.54 -3.54
N ARG A 112 -0.03 7.23 -4.07
CA ARG A 112 -0.40 8.61 -3.69
C ARG A 112 -0.62 8.78 -2.19
N TRP A 113 -1.53 7.98 -1.62
CA TRP A 113 -1.90 8.07 -0.20
C TRP A 113 -0.81 7.53 0.72
N TRP A 114 -0.11 6.49 0.27
CA TRP A 114 0.98 5.88 1.02
C TRP A 114 2.18 6.85 1.18
N LEU A 115 2.60 7.52 0.10
CA LEU A 115 3.64 8.55 0.14
C LEU A 115 3.25 9.73 1.02
N CYS A 116 1.99 10.16 0.94
CA CYS A 116 1.44 11.23 1.76
C CYS A 116 1.53 10.89 3.26
N ALA A 117 1.12 9.68 3.64
CA ALA A 117 1.18 9.22 5.02
C ALA A 117 2.61 9.18 5.57
N ILE A 118 3.59 8.79 4.76
CA ILE A 118 5.01 8.76 5.16
C ILE A 118 5.60 10.16 5.28
N ALA A 119 5.29 11.04 4.33
CA ALA A 119 5.72 12.43 4.37
C ALA A 119 5.20 13.15 5.62
N MET A 120 3.93 12.92 6.01
CA MET A 120 3.36 13.50 7.23
C MET A 120 4.00 12.98 8.52
N LYS A 121 4.49 11.74 8.53
CA LYS A 121 5.20 11.16 9.69
C LYS A 121 6.63 11.66 9.82
N THR A 122 7.21 12.16 8.74
CA THR A 122 8.60 12.58 8.70
C THR A 122 8.68 14.08 8.89
N PHE A 123 9.14 14.52 10.05
CA PHE A 123 9.35 15.93 10.36
C PHE A 123 10.75 16.13 10.93
N PRO A 124 11.50 17.19 10.56
CA PRO A 124 11.12 18.33 9.69
C PRO A 124 11.41 18.11 8.18
N ILE A 125 10.53 18.66 7.32
CA ILE A 125 10.66 18.68 5.84
C ILE A 125 10.37 20.09 5.30
N SER A 126 11.04 20.48 4.21
CA SER A 126 10.80 21.75 3.52
C SER A 126 9.43 21.79 2.83
N TYR A 127 8.65 22.85 3.07
CA TYR A 127 7.35 23.07 2.42
C TYR A 127 7.44 23.08 0.89
N SER A 128 8.49 23.70 0.34
CA SER A 128 8.70 23.76 -1.12
C SER A 128 8.89 22.36 -1.72
N CYS A 129 9.58 21.47 -0.99
CA CYS A 129 9.81 20.09 -1.42
C CYS A 129 8.54 19.26 -1.34
N LEU A 130 7.80 19.40 -0.23
CA LEU A 130 6.50 18.74 -0.06
C LEU A 130 5.49 19.19 -1.13
N LYS A 131 5.49 20.48 -1.49
CA LYS A 131 4.62 21.05 -2.53
C LYS A 131 4.91 20.48 -3.91
N LEU A 132 6.18 20.25 -4.27
CA LEU A 132 6.54 19.60 -5.54
C LEU A 132 5.95 18.20 -5.66
N LEU A 133 5.96 17.44 -4.56
CA LEU A 133 5.39 16.09 -4.52
C LEU A 133 3.85 16.14 -4.52
N SER A 134 3.26 17.08 -3.78
CA SER A 134 1.81 17.33 -3.74
C SER A 134 1.23 17.60 -5.12
N ASP A 135 1.87 18.51 -5.87
CA ASP A 135 1.47 18.89 -7.23
C ASP A 135 1.47 17.67 -8.17
N ARG A 136 2.53 16.86 -8.10
CA ARG A 136 2.70 15.69 -8.96
C ARG A 136 1.76 14.54 -8.66
N LEU A 137 1.49 14.30 -7.38
CA LEU A 137 0.57 13.27 -6.93
C LEU A 137 -0.88 13.79 -6.86
N ALA A 138 -1.09 15.05 -7.24
CA ALA A 138 -2.35 15.75 -7.18
C ALA A 138 -3.05 15.63 -5.81
N TRP A 139 -2.28 15.66 -4.71
CA TRP A 139 -2.78 15.39 -3.35
C TRP A 139 -4.02 16.23 -3.00
N GLU A 140 -4.11 17.44 -3.53
CA GLU A 140 -5.15 18.42 -3.23
C GLU A 140 -6.42 18.34 -4.12
N GLN A 141 -6.42 17.57 -5.23
CA GLN A 141 -7.58 17.50 -6.15
C GLN A 141 -8.80 16.70 -5.62
N GLY A 142 -8.84 16.35 -4.33
CA GLY A 142 -9.90 15.54 -3.71
C GLY A 142 -10.90 16.32 -2.85
N SER A 143 -10.87 17.66 -2.83
CA SER A 143 -11.73 18.44 -1.93
C SER A 143 -12.13 19.80 -2.50
N ASP A 144 -12.73 19.83 -3.70
CA ASP A 144 -13.72 20.87 -4.03
C ASP A 144 -14.59 20.45 -5.23
N ASN A 145 -15.64 19.67 -4.97
CA ASN A 145 -16.82 19.63 -5.84
C ASN A 145 -18.06 19.61 -4.92
N ARG A 146 -18.17 20.65 -4.09
CA ARG A 146 -19.41 21.06 -3.45
C ARG A 146 -19.76 22.48 -3.90
N ASP A 147 -19.97 22.63 -5.20
CA ASP A 147 -20.89 23.62 -5.70
C ASP A 147 -21.99 22.85 -6.44
N VAL A 148 -22.92 22.31 -5.66
CA VAL A 148 -24.21 21.82 -6.17
C VAL A 148 -25.17 22.97 -5.95
N ASP A 149 -25.47 23.62 -7.08
CA ASP A 149 -26.79 24.11 -7.44
C ASP A 149 -27.37 25.21 -6.54
N ALA A 150 -27.05 26.44 -6.91
CA ALA A 150 -27.91 27.58 -6.61
C ALA A 150 -28.27 28.24 -7.93
N GLU A 151 -29.31 27.74 -8.62
CA GLU A 151 -30.12 28.52 -9.56
C GLU A 151 -31.40 27.72 -9.97
N GLU A 152 -32.49 27.93 -9.22
CA GLU A 152 -33.86 27.91 -9.75
C GLU A 152 -34.51 29.29 -9.56
#